data_AF-A0A679K6T9-F1
#
_entry.id   AF-A0A679K6T9-F1
#
_cell.length_a   1.000
_cell.length_b   1.000
_cell.length_c   1.000
_cell.angle_alpha   90.00
_cell.angle_beta   90.00
_cell.angle_gamma   90.00
#
_symmetry.space_group_name_H-M   'P 1'
#
loop_
_entity.id
_entity.type
_entity.pdbx_description
1 polymer ?
#
loop_
_entity_poly.entity_id
_entity_poly.type
_entity_poly.pdbx_seq_one_letter_code
_entity_poly.pdbx_strand_id
1 'polypeptide(L)'
;MIRNFLFSMLTAALVLPAAANARILCDGAFQVLPTGQLSTPYCQDEDLARRAQSQGVKVSGDAVRRHPSLKASLCAGSQESAACASSSND
;
A
#
# COMPACT_ATOMS: atom_id res chain seq x y z
N MET A 1 -15.85 -48.74 -45.34
CA MET A 1 -16.25 -48.78 -43.92
C MET A 1 -15.11 -48.20 -43.08
N ILE A 2 -15.12 -46.88 -42.88
CA ILE A 2 -14.11 -46.04 -42.19
C ILE A 2 -14.92 -44.86 -41.64
N ARG A 3 -14.76 -44.29 -40.45
CA ARG A 3 -14.07 -44.61 -39.19
C ARG A 3 -14.52 -43.48 -38.24
N ASN A 4 -14.80 -43.85 -36.99
CA ASN A 4 -14.97 -42.97 -35.82
C ASN A 4 -14.35 -41.58 -36.01
N PHE A 5 -15.16 -40.52 -35.93
CA PHE A 5 -14.67 -39.18 -35.62
C PHE A 5 -15.31 -38.74 -34.31
N LEU A 6 -14.55 -39.01 -33.25
CA LEU A 6 -14.75 -38.50 -31.90
C LEU A 6 -14.99 -36.99 -31.94
N PHE A 7 -16.22 -36.59 -31.57
CA PHE A 7 -16.53 -35.22 -31.21
C PHE A 7 -15.82 -34.92 -29.88
N SER A 8 -14.59 -34.40 -29.97
CA SER A 8 -13.86 -33.88 -28.82
C SER A 8 -14.49 -32.54 -28.41
N MET A 9 -15.38 -32.60 -27.42
CA MET A 9 -15.97 -31.42 -26.76
C MET A 9 -14.89 -30.73 -25.93
N LEU A 10 -14.24 -29.72 -26.51
CA LEU A 10 -13.26 -28.87 -25.85
C LEU A 10 -13.94 -28.01 -24.78
N THR A 11 -13.97 -28.51 -23.54
CA THR A 11 -14.49 -27.78 -22.38
C THR A 11 -13.41 -26.81 -21.88
N ALA A 12 -13.51 -25.54 -22.25
CA ALA A 12 -12.64 -24.50 -21.72
C ALA A 12 -13.05 -24.16 -20.27
N ALA A 13 -12.26 -24.62 -19.30
CA ALA A 13 -12.43 -24.24 -17.89
C ALA A 13 -11.99 -22.78 -17.72
N LEU A 14 -12.95 -21.88 -17.48
CA LEU A 14 -12.70 -20.51 -17.07
C LEU A 14 -12.14 -20.50 -15.64
N VAL A 15 -10.81 -20.39 -15.51
CA VAL A 15 -10.16 -20.12 -14.22
C VAL A 15 -10.35 -18.64 -13.90
N LEU A 16 -11.22 -18.36 -12.92
CA LEU A 16 -11.38 -17.01 -12.37
C LEU A 16 -10.21 -16.73 -11.40
N PRO A 17 -9.47 -15.62 -11.55
CA PRO A 17 -8.40 -15.27 -10.62
C PRO A 17 -9.00 -14.93 -9.25
N ALA A 18 -8.51 -15.60 -8.19
CA ALA A 18 -8.86 -15.25 -6.83
C ALA A 18 -8.21 -13.90 -6.45
N ALA A 19 -8.98 -13.02 -5.79
CA ALA A 19 -8.46 -11.74 -5.32
C ALA A 19 -7.39 -11.96 -4.24
N ALA A 20 -6.13 -11.76 -4.60
CA ALA A 20 -5.03 -11.76 -3.65
C ALA A 20 -5.11 -10.51 -2.77
N ASN A 21 -5.53 -10.68 -1.51
CA ASN A 21 -5.43 -9.64 -0.49
C ASN A 21 -3.98 -9.55 0.02
N ALA A 22 -3.10 -8.97 -0.79
CA ALA A 22 -1.74 -8.66 -0.35
C ALA A 22 -1.81 -7.52 0.68
N ARG A 23 -1.49 -7.82 1.94
CA ARG A 23 -1.36 -6.81 3.00
C ARG A 23 0.07 -6.28 3.04
N ILE A 24 0.22 -4.96 3.06
CA ILE A 24 1.51 -4.32 3.30
C ILE A 24 1.80 -4.39 4.80
N LEU A 25 2.97 -4.92 5.16
CA LEU A 25 3.46 -4.90 6.54
C LEU A 25 4.44 -3.74 6.70
N CYS A 26 4.16 -2.87 7.67
CA CYS A 26 5.00 -1.72 7.98
C CYS A 26 5.66 -1.89 9.35
N ASP A 27 6.95 -1.59 9.42
CA ASP A 27 7.70 -1.37 10.66
C ASP A 27 8.22 0.07 10.64
N GLY A 28 7.65 0.94 11.48
CA GLY A 28 7.86 2.37 11.39
C GLY A 28 7.50 2.90 9.99
N ALA A 29 8.46 3.59 9.38
CA ALA A 29 8.37 4.17 8.04
C ALA A 29 8.75 3.18 6.90
N PHE A 30 9.11 1.94 7.22
CA PHE A 30 9.60 0.97 6.25
C PHE A 30 8.59 -0.15 6.02
N GLN A 31 8.48 -0.57 4.77
CA GLN A 31 7.80 -1.80 4.40
C GLN A 31 8.72 -2.99 4.63
N VAL A 32 8.19 -4.04 5.27
CA VAL A 32 8.91 -5.28 5.51
C VAL A 32 8.68 -6.24 4.34
N LEU A 33 9.77 -6.71 3.75
CA LEU A 33 9.80 -7.75 2.71
C LEU A 33 10.64 -8.95 3.20
N PRO A 34 10.47 -10.14 2.60
CA PRO A 34 11.31 -11.29 2.91
C PRO A 34 12.81 -11.03 2.71
N THR A 35 13.17 -10.11 1.81
CA THR A 35 14.55 -9.77 1.45
C THR A 35 15.12 -8.58 2.22
N GLY A 36 14.33 -7.94 3.09
CA GLY A 36 14.76 -6.77 3.86
C GLY A 36 13.69 -5.70 4.00
N GLN A 37 14.12 -4.49 4.30
CA GLN A 37 13.23 -3.34 4.49
C GLN A 37 13.32 -2.38 3.30
N LEU A 38 12.17 -1.90 2.84
CA LEU A 38 12.06 -0.93 1.76
C LEU A 38 11.38 0.34 2.30
N SER A 39 12.01 1.49 2.11
CA SER A 39 11.38 2.77 2.42
C SER A 39 10.31 3.05 1.37
N THR A 40 9.03 3.12 1.77
CA THR A 40 7.92 3.39 0.85
C THR A 40 7.05 4.54 1.36
N PRO A 41 6.47 5.36 0.45
CA PRO A 41 5.53 6.40 0.85
C PRO A 41 4.36 5.86 1.67
N TYR A 42 3.90 4.63 1.38
CA TYR A 42 2.82 3.98 2.13
C TYR A 42 3.14 3.86 3.62
N CYS A 43 4.26 3.23 3.98
CA CYS A 43 4.61 3.03 5.39
C CYS A 43 5.06 4.33 6.06
N GLN A 44 5.67 5.26 5.32
CA GLN A 44 6.00 6.59 5.81
C GLN A 44 4.73 7.37 6.21
N ASP A 45 3.70 7.38 5.37
CA ASP A 45 2.45 8.10 5.66
C ASP A 45 1.67 7.42 6.81
N GLU A 46 1.70 6.09 6.90
CA GLU A 46 1.14 5.37 8.05
C GLU A 46 1.90 5.68 9.35
N ASP A 47 3.22 5.80 9.31
CA ASP A 47 4.02 6.21 10.48
C ASP A 47 3.69 7.64 10.92
N LEU A 48 3.59 8.55 9.96
CA LEU A 48 3.18 9.93 10.18
C LEU A 48 1.77 9.98 10.82
N ALA A 49 0.81 9.24 10.28
CA ALA A 49 -0.52 9.16 10.85
C ALA A 49 -0.52 8.57 12.28
N ARG A 50 0.24 7.50 12.53
CA ARG A 50 0.38 6.92 13.89
C ARG A 50 0.96 7.93 14.89
N ARG A 51 1.99 8.70 14.49
CA ARG A 51 2.57 9.76 15.34
C ARG A 51 1.55 10.86 15.62
N ALA A 52 0.82 11.31 14.61
CA ALA A 52 -0.26 12.28 14.78
C ALA A 52 -1.38 11.75 15.71
N GLN A 53 -1.75 10.47 15.58
CA GLN A 53 -2.69 9.81 16.49
C GLN A 53 -2.19 9.77 17.93
N SER A 54 -0.89 9.52 18.15
CA SER A 54 -0.30 9.57 19.49
C SER A 54 -0.39 10.96 20.15
N GLN A 55 -0.52 12.01 19.33
CA GLN A 55 -0.73 13.39 19.75
C GLN A 55 -2.22 13.78 19.81
N GLY A 56 -3.14 12.81 19.62
CA GLY A 56 -4.59 13.02 19.70
C GLY A 56 -5.28 13.34 18.37
N VAL A 57 -4.56 13.35 17.25
CA VAL A 57 -5.12 13.65 15.92
C VAL A 57 -5.68 12.38 15.27
N LYS A 58 -6.97 12.35 14.94
CA LYS A 58 -7.60 11.22 14.26
C LYS A 58 -7.40 11.29 12.75
N VAL A 59 -6.37 10.63 12.23
CA VAL A 59 -6.03 10.60 10.80
C VAL A 59 -5.48 9.22 10.41
N SER A 60 -5.69 8.75 9.18
CA SER A 60 -5.08 7.51 8.64
C SER A 60 -3.94 7.83 7.68
N GLY A 61 -2.98 6.91 7.48
CA GLY A 61 -1.90 7.15 6.52
C GLY A 61 -2.41 7.31 5.09
N ASP A 62 -3.49 6.61 4.74
CA ASP A 62 -4.19 6.84 3.48
C ASP A 62 -4.76 8.27 3.34
N ALA A 63 -5.35 8.84 4.40
CA ALA A 63 -5.83 10.23 4.37
C ALA A 63 -4.67 11.21 4.20
N VAL A 64 -3.54 10.96 4.88
CA VAL A 64 -2.30 11.74 4.74
C VAL A 64 -1.78 11.69 3.30
N ARG A 65 -1.74 10.51 2.69
CA ARG A 65 -1.24 10.31 1.32
C ARG A 65 -2.09 10.99 0.26
N ARG A 66 -3.41 10.93 0.43
CA ARG A 66 -4.37 11.47 -0.55
C ARG A 66 -4.54 12.99 -0.47
N HIS A 67 -4.12 13.62 0.63
CA HIS A 67 -4.32 15.05 0.87
C HIS A 67 -2.99 15.74 1.21
N PRO A 68 -2.27 16.28 0.20
CA PRO A 68 -0.99 16.95 0.41
C PRO A 68 -1.04 18.10 1.43
N SER A 69 -2.14 18.87 1.47
CA SER A 69 -2.34 19.94 2.46
C SER A 69 -2.45 19.40 3.89
N LEU A 70 -3.12 18.26 4.09
CA LEU A 70 -3.16 17.59 5.38
C LEU A 70 -1.76 17.12 5.78
N LYS A 71 -1.02 16.49 4.85
CA LYS A 71 0.36 16.05 5.09
C LYS A 71 1.26 17.22 5.50
N ALA A 72 1.21 18.33 4.77
CA ALA A 72 1.95 19.55 5.11
C ALA A 72 1.56 20.11 6.49
N SER A 73 0.26 20.14 6.80
CA SER A 73 -0.23 20.60 8.11
C SER A 73 0.28 19.72 9.26
N LEU A 74 0.40 18.41 9.07
CA LEU A 74 0.97 17.52 10.07
C LEU A 74 2.49 17.77 10.23
N CYS A 75 3.19 17.99 9.12
CA CYS A 75 4.63 18.25 9.09
C CYS A 75 5.05 19.58 9.72
N ALA A 76 4.19 20.60 9.71
CA ALA A 76 4.48 21.91 10.30
C ALA A 76 4.69 21.90 11.82
N GLY A 77 4.22 20.87 12.53
CA GLY A 77 4.20 20.83 13.99
C GLY A 77 5.52 20.40 14.67
N SER A 78 6.32 19.54 14.03
CA SER A 78 7.65 19.02 14.44
C SER A 78 7.79 17.57 13.96
N GLN A 79 8.44 17.29 12.82
CA GLN A 79 8.41 15.92 12.28
C GLN A 79 9.72 15.52 11.60
N GLU A 80 10.61 14.94 12.38
CA GLU A 80 11.68 14.04 11.94
C GLU A 80 11.07 12.71 11.44
N SER A 81 10.20 12.84 10.44
CA SER A 81 9.50 11.73 9.80
C SER A 81 9.96 11.69 8.35
N ALA A 82 10.35 10.51 7.87
CA ALA A 82 10.72 10.32 6.46
C ALA A 82 9.61 10.80 5.49
N ALA A 83 8.35 10.76 5.93
CA ALA A 83 7.21 11.32 5.19
C ALA A 83 7.34 12.83 4.89
N CYS A 84 7.86 13.61 5.84
CA CYS A 84 7.94 15.06 5.76
C CYS A 84 9.16 15.57 4.97
N ALA A 85 10.20 14.74 4.84
CA ALA A 85 11.37 15.06 4.01
C ALA A 85 11.01 15.23 2.52
N SER A 86 9.90 14.63 2.06
CA SER A 86 9.40 14.75 0.69
C SER A 86 8.60 16.03 0.41
N SER A 87 8.23 16.81 1.44
CA SER A 87 7.37 18.00 1.31
C SER A 87 8.14 19.32 1.19
N SER A 88 9.47 19.29 1.22
CA SER A 88 10.33 20.49 1.31
C SER A 88 10.93 20.97 -0.02
N ASN A 89 10.51 20.43 -1.16
CA ASN A 89 11.03 20.80 -2.49
C ASN A 89 10.05 21.68 -3.31
N ASP A 90 9.06 22.29 -2.67
CA ASP A 90 8.22 23.33 -3.25
C ASP A 90 8.56 24.70 -2.66
#